data_AF-A0A6N9T1A5-F1
#
_entry.id   AF-A0A6N9T1A5-F1
#
_cell.length_a   1.000
_cell.length_b   1.000
_cell.length_c   1.000
_cell.angle_alpha   90.00
_cell.angle_beta   90.00
_cell.angle_gamma   90.00
#
_symmetry.space_group_name_H-M   'P 1'
#
loop_
_entity.id
_entity.type
_entity.pdbx_description
1 polymer ?
#
loop_
_entity_poly.entity_id
_entity_poly.type
_entity_poly.pdbx_seq_one_letter_code
_entity_poly.pdbx_strand_id
1 'polypeptide(L)'
;MDELMPESSHNSSGATLKARVTGDVAFWSMRVAMIPLLALGIVTVEGRLAAAAPLPRYDPPGYCMQVADVVGGSSQILNTCIGQEQESYDWLKARWSGIPERMQAYCDDVARAVGGTYQILETCLEQEAEADRSMPKFEF
;
A
#
# COMPACT_ATOMS: atom_id res chain seq x y z
N MET A 1 13.77 -2.19 46.77
CA MET A 1 14.77 -2.50 45.72
C MET A 1 14.02 -2.39 44.39
N ASP A 2 13.45 -1.26 43.98
CA ASP A 2 13.88 0.15 43.97
C ASP A 2 15.29 0.34 43.43
N GLU A 3 15.45 0.20 42.12
CA GLU A 3 16.60 0.75 41.40
C GLU A 3 16.21 1.15 39.96
N LEU A 4 15.78 2.41 39.85
CA LEU A 4 16.24 3.44 38.89
C LEU A 4 16.37 3.07 37.40
N MET A 5 15.51 3.70 36.60
CA MET A 5 15.74 4.00 35.19
C MET A 5 16.94 4.93 34.99
N PRO A 6 17.45 5.02 33.76
CA PRO A 6 17.68 6.33 33.18
C PRO A 6 16.87 6.55 31.90
N GLU A 7 16.11 7.64 31.91
CA GLU A 7 15.59 8.34 30.74
C GLU A 7 16.76 8.84 29.87
N SER A 8 16.70 8.63 28.55
CA SER A 8 17.50 9.40 27.59
C SER A 8 16.58 10.20 26.67
N SER A 9 16.43 11.46 27.06
CA SER A 9 15.86 12.57 26.32
C SER A 9 16.69 12.90 25.08
N HIS A 10 16.07 12.95 23.90
CA HIS A 10 16.56 13.73 22.77
C HIS A 10 15.43 14.58 22.19
N ASN A 11 15.51 15.87 22.51
CA ASN A 11 14.76 16.97 21.95
C ASN A 11 15.43 17.48 20.66
N SER A 12 14.60 18.02 19.77
CA SER A 12 14.86 19.19 18.91
C SER A 12 15.17 18.95 17.44
N SER A 13 14.17 19.30 16.61
CA SER A 13 14.23 20.17 15.41
C SER A 13 13.15 19.67 14.43
N GLY A 14 12.02 20.34 14.20
CA GLY A 14 11.91 21.76 13.91
C GLY A 14 12.26 22.03 12.45
N ALA A 15 11.48 21.49 11.50
CA ALA A 15 11.56 21.90 10.09
C ALA A 15 10.18 21.83 9.42
N THR A 16 9.43 22.91 9.58
CA THR A 16 8.30 23.29 8.73
C THR A 16 8.81 23.66 7.34
N LEU A 17 8.78 22.71 6.39
CA LEU A 17 8.84 23.06 4.97
C LEU A 17 7.42 23.29 4.43
N LYS A 18 7.01 24.56 4.49
CA LYS A 18 6.00 25.13 3.58
C LYS A 18 6.51 24.98 2.14
N ALA A 19 6.06 23.94 1.43
CA ALA A 19 6.12 23.95 -0.02
C ALA A 19 5.04 24.91 -0.53
N ARG A 20 5.51 26.07 -0.95
CA ARG A 20 4.75 27.16 -1.53
C ARG A 20 4.14 26.68 -2.85
N VAL A 21 2.82 26.75 -2.94
CA VAL A 21 2.09 26.86 -4.21
C VAL A 21 2.62 28.09 -4.93
N THR A 22 3.40 27.90 -5.98
CA THR A 22 3.82 28.95 -6.92
C THR A 22 3.95 28.36 -8.32
N GLY A 23 3.28 28.97 -9.30
CA GLY A 23 3.14 28.50 -10.67
C GLY A 23 1.66 28.50 -11.07
N ASP A 24 0.97 29.64 -11.07
CA ASP A 24 1.07 30.66 -12.15
C ASP A 24 1.10 30.03 -13.54
N VAL A 25 0.00 29.36 -13.92
CA VAL A 25 -0.39 29.26 -15.33
C VAL A 25 -1.43 30.33 -15.61
N ALA A 26 -0.88 31.50 -15.92
CA ALA A 26 -1.38 32.47 -16.88
C ALA A 26 -2.90 32.47 -17.09
N PHE A 27 -3.52 33.43 -16.41
CA PHE A 27 -4.75 34.12 -16.74
C PHE A 27 -4.69 34.62 -18.21
N TRP A 28 -4.87 33.73 -19.18
CA TRP A 28 -4.85 34.10 -20.60
C TRP A 28 -6.23 34.58 -21.03
N SER A 29 -6.36 35.90 -20.94
CA SER A 29 -7.17 36.78 -21.76
C SER A 29 -8.15 36.11 -22.74
N MET A 30 -9.42 36.22 -22.35
CA MET A 30 -10.61 36.42 -23.17
C MET A 30 -10.32 36.81 -24.63
N ARG A 31 -10.35 35.83 -25.54
CA ARG A 31 -10.85 36.00 -26.90
C ARG A 31 -11.77 34.84 -27.22
N VAL A 32 -13.04 35.01 -26.82
CA VAL A 32 -14.17 34.26 -27.35
C VAL A 32 -14.29 34.63 -28.82
N ALA A 33 -13.61 33.88 -29.69
CA ALA A 33 -13.88 33.90 -31.11
C ALA A 33 -15.04 32.94 -31.37
N MET A 34 -16.19 33.50 -31.73
CA MET A 34 -17.30 32.74 -32.31
C MET A 34 -16.81 31.95 -33.53
N ILE A 35 -16.92 30.63 -33.49
CA ILE A 35 -16.85 29.76 -34.66
C ILE A 35 -18.21 29.08 -34.80
N PRO A 36 -19.00 29.39 -35.84
CA PRO A 36 -20.28 28.74 -36.08
C PRO A 36 -20.14 27.52 -37.01
N LEU A 37 -21.08 26.58 -36.84
CA LEU A 37 -21.49 25.47 -37.71
C LEU A 37 -20.61 24.21 -37.81
N LEU A 38 -21.19 23.13 -37.25
CA LEU A 38 -21.23 21.76 -37.77
C LEU A 38 -19.91 20.99 -37.92
N ALA A 39 -19.36 20.57 -36.79
CA ALA A 39 -18.69 19.28 -36.70
C ALA A 39 -19.26 18.56 -35.47
N LEU A 40 -20.02 17.47 -35.69
CA LEU A 40 -20.33 16.48 -34.66
C LEU A 40 -18.98 15.82 -34.28
N GLY A 41 -18.23 16.48 -33.39
CA GLY A 41 -17.04 15.91 -32.79
C GLY A 41 -17.49 14.81 -31.85
N ILE A 42 -17.34 13.56 -32.30
CA ILE A 42 -17.50 12.38 -31.45
C ILE A 42 -16.42 12.50 -30.38
N VAL A 43 -16.80 12.90 -29.17
CA VAL A 43 -15.94 12.80 -27.99
C VAL A 43 -15.80 11.30 -27.72
N THR A 44 -14.72 10.70 -28.19
CA THR A 44 -14.36 9.35 -27.80
C THR A 44 -13.96 9.40 -26.33
N VAL A 45 -14.88 8.97 -25.46
CA VAL A 45 -14.53 8.60 -24.09
C VAL A 45 -13.66 7.36 -24.21
N GLU A 46 -12.34 7.57 -24.17
CA GLU A 46 -11.38 6.48 -23.97
C GLU A 46 -11.62 5.95 -22.56
N GLY A 47 -12.51 4.96 -22.48
CA GLY A 47 -12.65 4.13 -21.30
C GLY A 47 -11.33 3.40 -21.09
N ARG A 48 -10.47 3.95 -20.24
CA ARG A 48 -9.35 3.21 -19.68
C ARG A 48 -9.95 2.06 -18.88
N LEU A 49 -9.92 0.86 -19.44
CA LEU A 49 -10.07 -0.36 -18.67
C LEU A 49 -8.95 -0.32 -17.64
N ALA A 50 -9.30 -0.03 -16.38
CA ALA A 50 -8.41 -0.20 -15.25
C ALA A 50 -8.12 -1.70 -15.16
N ALA A 51 -7.00 -2.11 -15.75
CA ALA A 51 -6.48 -3.44 -15.55
C ALA A 51 -5.98 -3.49 -14.11
N ALA A 52 -6.62 -4.32 -13.28
CA ALA A 52 -6.17 -4.56 -11.92
C ALA A 52 -4.66 -4.80 -11.94
N ALA A 53 -3.93 -4.11 -11.06
CA ALA A 53 -2.49 -4.27 -10.96
C ALA A 53 -2.17 -5.77 -10.80
N PRO A 54 -1.08 -6.29 -11.40
CA PRO A 54 -0.74 -7.69 -11.21
C PRO A 54 -0.42 -7.97 -9.74
N LEU A 55 -0.72 -9.17 -9.26
CA LEU A 55 -0.34 -9.62 -7.92
C LEU A 55 1.19 -9.47 -7.76
N PRO A 56 1.69 -8.77 -6.71
CA PRO A 56 3.12 -8.56 -6.52
C PRO A 56 3.86 -9.89 -6.38
N ARG A 57 5.14 -9.86 -6.76
CA ARG A 57 6.06 -10.99 -6.61
C ARG A 57 6.96 -10.76 -5.41
N TYR A 58 6.92 -11.71 -4.48
CA TYR A 58 7.78 -11.80 -3.32
C TYR A 58 8.73 -13.00 -3.41
N ASP A 59 9.66 -13.09 -2.46
CA ASP A 59 10.59 -14.22 -2.29
C ASP A 59 10.31 -14.99 -0.98
N PRO A 60 9.26 -15.84 -0.94
CA PRO A 60 8.97 -16.67 0.24
C PRO A 60 10.15 -17.56 0.67
N PRO A 61 10.90 -18.22 -0.23
CA PRO A 61 12.09 -18.96 0.17
C PRO A 61 13.11 -18.12 0.92
N GLY A 62 13.44 -16.92 0.42
CA GLY A 62 14.37 -16.02 1.07
C GLY A 62 13.88 -15.52 2.43
N TYR A 63 12.59 -15.17 2.54
CA TYR A 63 11.99 -14.75 3.81
C TYR A 63 11.95 -15.88 4.83
N CYS A 64 11.44 -17.06 4.44
CA CYS A 64 11.29 -18.18 5.35
C CYS A 64 12.62 -18.76 5.83
N MET A 65 13.68 -18.68 5.00
CA MET A 65 15.03 -18.99 5.43
C MET A 65 15.50 -18.04 6.53
N GLN A 66 15.29 -16.72 6.37
CA GLN A 66 15.62 -15.75 7.42
C GLN A 66 14.85 -16.03 8.72
N VAL A 67 13.55 -16.33 8.65
CA VAL A 67 12.73 -16.68 9.82
C VAL A 67 13.26 -17.94 10.50
N ALA A 68 13.61 -18.97 9.74
CA ALA A 68 14.17 -20.21 10.29
C ALA A 68 15.56 -19.99 10.92
N ASP A 69 16.40 -19.13 10.33
CA ASP A 69 17.74 -18.84 10.82
C ASP A 69 17.75 -18.07 12.14
N VAL A 70 16.78 -17.16 12.36
CA VAL A 70 16.59 -16.44 13.63
C VAL A 70 16.46 -17.39 14.83
N VAL A 71 15.95 -18.59 14.59
CA VAL A 71 15.71 -19.63 15.59
C VAL A 71 16.67 -20.83 15.46
N GLY A 72 17.80 -20.63 14.77
CA GLY A 72 18.87 -21.63 14.69
C GLY A 72 18.80 -22.58 13.49
N GLY A 73 18.10 -22.22 12.41
CA GLY A 73 18.05 -22.98 11.16
C GLY A 73 17.06 -24.14 11.17
N SER A 74 15.93 -23.99 11.88
CA SER A 74 14.93 -25.06 12.01
C SER A 74 14.22 -25.39 10.69
N SER A 75 14.41 -26.61 10.18
CA SER A 75 13.72 -27.08 8.97
C SER A 75 12.20 -27.16 9.14
N GLN A 76 11.72 -27.44 10.36
CA GLN A 76 10.28 -27.41 10.64
C GLN A 76 9.72 -26.01 10.41
N ILE A 77 10.40 -24.98 10.94
CA ILE A 77 9.96 -23.59 10.83
C ILE A 77 10.04 -23.10 9.39
N LEU A 78 11.10 -23.45 8.66
CA LEU A 78 11.22 -23.18 7.23
C LEU A 78 10.02 -23.76 6.46
N ASN A 79 9.75 -25.06 6.63
CA ASN A 79 8.68 -25.75 5.90
C ASN A 79 7.30 -25.21 6.26
N THR A 80 7.05 -24.92 7.54
CA THR A 80 5.79 -24.31 7.99
C THR A 80 5.61 -22.92 7.39
N CYS A 81 6.64 -22.07 7.42
CA CYS A 81 6.59 -20.74 6.81
C CYS A 81 6.29 -20.82 5.31
N ILE A 82 6.96 -21.72 4.57
CA ILE A 82 6.69 -21.92 3.14
C ILE A 82 5.24 -22.34 2.89
N GLY A 83 4.70 -23.25 3.71
CA GLY A 83 3.30 -23.66 3.62
C GLY A 83 2.34 -22.49 3.80
N GLN A 84 2.58 -21.66 4.82
CA GLN A 84 1.76 -20.48 5.10
C GLN A 84 1.82 -19.44 3.98
N GLU A 85 3.01 -19.16 3.44
CA GLU A 85 3.17 -18.25 2.31
C GLU A 85 2.44 -18.75 1.05
N GLN A 86 2.42 -20.08 0.83
CA GLN A 86 1.71 -20.69 -0.29
C GLN A 86 0.20 -20.58 -0.12
N GLU A 87 -0.33 -20.84 1.08
CA GLU A 87 -1.75 -20.69 1.40
C GLU A 87 -2.22 -19.24 1.15
N SER A 88 -1.46 -18.27 1.65
CA SER A 88 -1.74 -16.85 1.43
C SER A 88 -1.65 -16.46 -0.04
N TYR A 89 -0.63 -16.94 -0.77
CA TYR A 89 -0.52 -16.70 -2.21
C TYR A 89 -1.73 -17.23 -2.98
N ASP A 90 -2.19 -18.44 -2.67
CA ASP A 90 -3.35 -19.04 -3.35
C ASP A 90 -4.65 -18.29 -3.03
N TRP A 91 -4.82 -17.84 -1.79
CA TRP A 91 -5.93 -16.98 -1.39
C TRP A 91 -5.94 -15.67 -2.19
N LEU A 92 -4.78 -15.01 -2.25
CA LEU A 92 -4.57 -13.74 -2.95
C LEU A 92 -4.82 -13.89 -4.43
N LYS A 93 -4.20 -14.90 -5.06
CA LYS A 93 -4.36 -15.19 -6.49
C LYS A 93 -5.83 -15.35 -6.90
N ALA A 94 -6.65 -15.96 -6.04
CA ALA A 94 -8.07 -16.16 -6.33
C ALA A 94 -8.92 -14.87 -6.22
N ARG A 95 -8.47 -13.87 -5.46
CA ARG A 95 -9.26 -12.68 -5.09
C ARG A 95 -8.71 -11.37 -5.62
N TRP A 96 -7.45 -11.35 -6.04
CA TRP A 96 -6.67 -10.13 -6.29
C TRP A 96 -7.40 -9.13 -7.19
N SER A 97 -7.99 -9.60 -8.30
CA SER A 97 -8.71 -8.73 -9.23
C SER A 97 -9.96 -8.05 -8.66
N GLY A 98 -10.49 -8.57 -7.55
CA GLY A 98 -11.65 -8.00 -6.85
C GLY A 98 -11.30 -7.01 -5.74
N ILE A 99 -10.01 -6.84 -5.42
CA ILE A 99 -9.53 -5.94 -4.38
C ILE A 99 -9.37 -4.53 -4.97
N PRO A 100 -9.81 -3.45 -4.30
CA PRO A 100 -9.59 -2.09 -4.77
C PRO A 100 -8.10 -1.78 -4.99
N GLU A 101 -7.74 -1.18 -6.14
CA GLU A 101 -6.34 -0.91 -6.52
C GLU A 101 -5.57 -0.10 -5.47
N ARG A 102 -6.23 0.85 -4.81
CA ARG A 102 -5.63 1.64 -3.72
C ARG A 102 -5.20 0.75 -2.55
N MET A 103 -6.04 -0.22 -2.18
CA MET A 103 -5.77 -1.15 -1.07
C MET A 103 -4.68 -2.14 -1.46
N GLN A 104 -4.69 -2.62 -2.71
CA GLN A 104 -3.60 -3.43 -3.27
C GLN A 104 -2.24 -2.71 -3.14
N ALA A 105 -2.17 -1.45 -3.57
CA ALA A 105 -0.94 -0.67 -3.53
C ALA A 105 -0.47 -0.39 -2.09
N TYR A 106 -1.37 0.05 -1.21
CA TYR A 106 -1.05 0.32 0.18
C TYR A 106 -0.55 -0.93 0.92
N CYS A 107 -1.25 -2.07 0.76
CA CYS A 107 -0.84 -3.29 1.44
C CYS A 107 0.40 -3.95 0.81
N ASP A 108 0.69 -3.73 -0.48
CA ASP A 108 1.99 -4.11 -1.06
C ASP A 108 3.12 -3.31 -0.41
N ASP A 109 2.96 -1.99 -0.26
CA ASP A 109 3.94 -1.14 0.43
C ASP A 109 4.16 -1.57 1.88
N VAL A 110 3.08 -1.87 2.61
CA VAL A 110 3.15 -2.40 3.99
C VAL A 110 3.91 -3.72 4.00
N ALA A 111 3.53 -4.69 3.17
CA ALA A 111 4.17 -5.99 3.13
C ALA A 111 5.67 -5.87 2.82
N ARG A 112 6.05 -5.06 1.82
CA ARG A 112 7.46 -4.81 1.46
C ARG A 112 8.27 -4.21 2.59
N ALA A 113 7.68 -3.31 3.38
CA ALA A 113 8.38 -2.66 4.49
C ALA A 113 8.82 -3.64 5.59
N VAL A 114 8.14 -4.79 5.70
CA VAL A 114 8.38 -5.80 6.75
C VAL A 114 8.83 -7.16 6.21
N GLY A 115 9.40 -7.20 5.01
CA GLY A 115 10.06 -8.38 4.43
C GLY A 115 9.49 -8.85 3.10
N GLY A 116 8.34 -8.31 2.67
CA GLY A 116 7.67 -8.65 1.42
C GLY A 116 7.16 -10.08 1.44
N THR A 117 6.04 -10.32 2.13
CA THR A 117 5.49 -11.67 2.31
C THR A 117 4.00 -11.70 1.97
N TYR A 118 3.52 -12.85 1.48
CA TYR A 118 2.12 -13.00 1.12
C TYR A 118 1.22 -13.04 2.35
N GLN A 119 1.67 -13.58 3.48
CA GLN A 119 0.91 -13.55 4.73
C GLN A 119 0.62 -12.12 5.20
N ILE A 120 1.61 -11.23 5.12
CA ILE A 120 1.44 -9.85 5.58
C ILE A 120 0.55 -9.07 4.62
N LEU A 121 0.71 -9.29 3.31
CA LEU A 121 -0.16 -8.72 2.30
C LEU A 121 -1.62 -9.15 2.53
N GLU A 122 -1.88 -10.46 2.68
CA GLU A 122 -3.21 -10.99 2.98
C GLU A 122 -3.78 -10.37 4.25
N THR A 123 -3.02 -10.40 5.36
CA THR A 123 -3.46 -9.86 6.65
C THR A 123 -3.79 -8.37 6.56
N CYS A 124 -2.97 -7.58 5.88
CA CYS A 124 -3.23 -6.14 5.68
C CYS A 124 -4.55 -5.92 4.92
N LEU A 125 -4.78 -6.69 3.85
CA LEU A 125 -6.00 -6.58 3.05
C LEU A 125 -7.25 -6.93 3.86
N GLU A 126 -7.18 -7.96 4.71
CA GLU A 126 -8.27 -8.32 5.61
C GLU A 126 -8.55 -7.22 6.65
N GLN A 127 -7.50 -6.64 7.23
CA GLN A 127 -7.61 -5.57 8.21
C GLN A 127 -8.17 -4.27 7.60
N GLU A 128 -7.68 -3.87 6.43
CA GLU A 128 -8.18 -2.69 5.71
C GLU A 128 -9.63 -2.90 5.25
N ALA A 129 -9.98 -4.10 4.77
CA ALA A 129 -11.36 -4.42 4.40
C ALA A 129 -12.33 -4.39 5.59
N GLU A 130 -11.85 -4.70 6.79
CA GLU A 130 -12.65 -4.60 8.03
C GLU A 130 -12.74 -3.15 8.54
N ALA A 131 -11.63 -2.40 8.51
CA ALA A 131 -11.59 -0.98 8.86
C ALA A 131 -12.49 -0.14 7.92
N ASP A 132 -12.56 -0.51 6.65
CA ASP A 132 -13.47 0.12 5.67
C ASP A 132 -14.96 -0.05 6.05
N ARG A 133 -15.30 -1.07 6.85
CA ARG A 133 -16.69 -1.33 7.30
C ARG A 133 -17.01 -0.69 8.64
N SER A 134 -16.00 -0.43 9.47
CA SER A 134 -16.22 0.06 10.83
C SER A 134 -15.16 1.08 11.24
N MET A 135 -15.62 2.30 11.56
CA MET A 135 -14.78 3.31 12.18
C MET A 135 -15.18 3.42 13.66
N PRO A 136 -14.31 3.03 14.60
CA PRO A 136 -14.61 3.17 16.02
C PRO A 136 -14.70 4.65 16.42
N LYS A 137 -15.53 4.95 17.42
CA LYS A 137 -15.51 6.26 18.07
C LYS A 137 -14.34 6.33 19.04
N PHE A 138 -13.62 7.44 19.00
CA PHE A 138 -12.55 7.71 19.93
C PHE A 138 -13.15 8.21 21.26
N GLU A 139 -12.83 7.54 22.37
CA GLU A 139 -13.31 7.86 23.72
C GLU A 139 -12.09 8.17 24.63
N PHE A 140 -12.26 9.08 25.60
CA PHE A 140 -11.21 9.53 26.54
C PHE A 140 -11.40 8.97 27.95
#